data_AF-A0A922D3B3-F1
#
_entry.id   AF-A0A922D3B3-F1
#
_cell.length_a   1.000
_cell.length_b   1.000
_cell.length_c   1.000
_cell.angle_alpha   90.00
_cell.angle_beta   90.00
_cell.angle_gamma   90.00
#
_symmetry.space_group_name_H-M   'P 1'
#
loop_
_entity.id
_entity.type
_entity.pdbx_description
1 polymer ?
#
loop_
_entity_poly.entity_id
_entity_poly.type
_entity_poly.pdbx_seq_one_letter_code
_entity_poly.pdbx_strand_id
1 'polypeptide(L)'
;MWPLYFLFNKIPKTDEEERAVSDGDRLRLVELHHEEVLPRSYFVEVPHINQLNSWDCGLACVLMVLKSLGITCNFEVLSELCCTNSIWTVDLAYLLLRFPVSFSFFTVTVGANPNYSGETFTR
;
A
#
# COMPACT_ATOMS: atom_id res chain seq x y z
N MET A 1 14.70 4.63 15.57
CA MET A 1 15.66 4.99 14.51
C MET A 1 15.51 3.97 13.38
N TRP A 2 14.76 4.28 12.33
CA TRP A 2 14.59 3.40 11.17
C TRP A 2 15.41 3.96 10.01
N PRO A 3 16.30 3.20 9.36
CA PRO A 3 17.02 3.68 8.19
C PRO A 3 16.21 3.44 6.92
N LEU A 4 15.95 4.53 6.20
CA LEU A 4 15.39 4.56 4.85
C LEU A 4 16.41 3.94 3.87
N TYR A 5 16.05 2.82 3.25
CA TYR A 5 16.81 2.24 2.15
C TYR A 5 16.36 2.89 0.84
N PHE A 6 17.16 3.81 0.31
CA PHE A 6 17.04 4.32 -1.05
C PHE A 6 17.63 3.28 -2.01
N LEU A 7 16.80 2.62 -2.81
CA LEU A 7 17.23 1.76 -3.92
C LEU A 7 17.56 2.63 -5.13
N PHE A 8 18.85 2.83 -5.39
CA PHE A 8 19.36 3.33 -6.66
C PHE A 8 19.41 2.19 -7.68
N ASN A 9 18.52 2.21 -8.68
CA ASN A 9 18.68 1.41 -9.88
C ASN A 9 19.80 2.02 -10.75
N LYS A 10 21.03 1.47 -10.63
CA LYS A 10 22.05 1.64 -11.67
C LYS A 10 21.85 0.55 -12.72
N ILE A 11 21.53 0.96 -13.95
CA ILE A 11 21.61 0.14 -15.15
C ILE A 11 23.03 0.34 -15.71
N PRO A 12 23.90 -0.68 -15.79
CA PRO A 12 25.04 -0.64 -16.68
C PRO A 12 24.68 -1.34 -18.00
N LYS A 13 24.97 -0.63 -19.08
CA LYS A 13 24.91 -1.10 -20.47
C LYS A 13 25.92 -2.23 -20.67
N THR A 14 25.53 -3.26 -21.41
CA THR A 14 26.36 -4.37 -21.84
C THR A 14 26.89 -4.07 -23.23
N ASP A 15 28.19 -3.81 -23.38
CA ASP A 15 28.89 -3.86 -24.66
C ASP A 15 29.88 -5.03 -24.61
N GLU A 16 29.91 -5.76 -25.71
CA GLU A 16 30.46 -7.10 -25.94
C GLU A 16 31.98 -7.16 -25.85
N GLU A 17 32.55 -8.21 -25.22
CA GLU A 17 33.93 -8.61 -25.52
C GLU A 17 34.17 -10.11 -25.31
N GLU A 18 35.09 -10.62 -26.13
CA GLU A 18 35.30 -11.99 -26.58
C GLU A 18 35.70 -13.02 -25.51
N ARG A 19 35.32 -14.27 -25.78
CA ARG A 19 35.68 -15.48 -25.03
C ARG A 19 37.14 -15.86 -25.23
N ALA A 20 37.84 -16.19 -24.15
CA ALA A 20 38.53 -17.48 -23.96
C ALA A 20 39.15 -17.56 -22.56
N VAL A 21 38.97 -18.70 -21.87
CA VAL A 21 40.02 -19.51 -21.21
C VAL A 21 39.44 -20.45 -20.14
N SER A 22 39.70 -21.74 -20.39
CA SER A 22 39.96 -22.88 -19.50
C SER A 22 39.01 -23.23 -18.35
N ASP A 23 38.20 -24.25 -18.65
CA ASP A 23 38.10 -25.56 -18.01
C ASP A 23 38.91 -25.81 -16.71
N GLY A 24 38.21 -26.41 -15.74
CA GLY A 24 38.79 -27.00 -14.54
C GLY A 24 38.71 -26.10 -13.30
N ASP A 25 38.00 -26.56 -12.28
CA ASP A 25 38.03 -26.01 -10.92
C ASP A 25 37.44 -24.61 -10.73
N ARG A 26 36.11 -24.54 -10.60
CA ARG A 26 35.51 -23.79 -9.48
C ARG A 26 34.02 -24.04 -9.28
N LEU A 27 33.74 -24.83 -8.24
CA LEU A 27 32.48 -24.90 -7.49
C LEU A 27 31.47 -25.86 -8.18
N ARG A 28 31.11 -27.04 -7.66
CA ARG A 28 30.54 -27.27 -6.32
C ARG A 28 29.75 -26.07 -5.77
N LEU A 29 29.17 -25.28 -6.66
CA LEU A 29 28.11 -24.35 -6.32
C LEU A 29 26.91 -25.26 -6.14
N VAL A 30 26.61 -25.51 -4.86
CA VAL A 30 25.36 -26.05 -4.36
C VAL A 30 24.25 -25.76 -5.37
N GLU A 31 23.61 -26.80 -5.90
CA GLU A 31 22.28 -26.70 -6.49
C GLU A 31 21.34 -26.23 -5.38
N LEU A 32 21.49 -24.97 -4.98
CA LEU A 32 20.45 -24.22 -4.32
C LEU A 32 19.43 -24.04 -5.43
N HIS A 33 18.54 -25.02 -5.53
CA HIS A 33 17.21 -24.81 -6.06
C HIS A 33 16.62 -23.62 -5.32
N HIS A 34 16.89 -22.43 -5.84
CA HIS A 34 16.11 -21.26 -5.55
C HIS A 34 14.80 -21.54 -6.27
N GLU A 35 13.92 -22.29 -5.61
CA GLU A 35 12.49 -22.19 -5.90
C GLU A 35 12.19 -20.70 -5.76
N GLU A 36 12.04 -20.03 -6.90
CA GLU A 36 11.45 -18.70 -6.92
C GLU A 36 10.02 -18.87 -6.42
N VAL A 37 9.85 -18.77 -5.10
CA VAL A 37 8.55 -18.74 -4.45
C VAL A 37 7.89 -17.46 -4.94
N LEU A 38 7.09 -17.59 -6.01
CA LEU A 38 6.24 -16.52 -6.48
C LEU A 38 5.44 -15.98 -5.29
N PRO A 39 5.31 -14.65 -5.15
CA PRO A 39 4.57 -14.06 -4.04
C PRO A 39 3.16 -14.67 -4.01
N ARG A 40 2.86 -15.43 -2.95
CA ARG A 40 1.50 -15.92 -2.74
C ARG A 40 0.64 -14.72 -2.41
N SER A 41 -0.33 -14.45 -3.28
CA SER A 41 -1.39 -13.49 -2.99
C SER A 41 -2.15 -13.96 -1.75
N TYR A 42 -2.22 -13.10 -0.73
CA TYR A 42 -3.01 -13.33 0.46
C TYR A 42 -4.29 -12.49 0.39
N PHE A 43 -5.43 -13.14 0.58
CA PHE A 43 -6.74 -12.49 0.59
C PHE A 43 -7.31 -12.57 2.00
N VAL A 44 -7.79 -11.43 2.51
CA VAL A 44 -8.49 -11.34 3.78
C VAL A 44 -9.98 -11.33 3.50
N GLU A 45 -10.74 -12.15 4.23
CA GLU A 45 -12.20 -12.04 4.21
C GLU A 45 -12.62 -10.77 4.95
N VAL A 46 -13.34 -9.90 4.25
CA VAL A 46 -13.77 -8.59 4.76
C VAL A 46 -15.30 -8.53 4.67
N PRO A 47 -16.02 -8.23 5.76
CA PRO A 47 -17.47 -8.13 5.72
C PRO A 47 -17.88 -6.92 4.86
N HIS A 48 -18.83 -7.12 3.95
CA HIS A 48 -19.36 -6.01 3.16
C HIS A 48 -20.32 -5.15 3.99
N ILE A 49 -20.13 -3.84 3.97
CA ILE A 49 -20.98 -2.87 4.65
C ILE A 49 -21.36 -1.77 3.66
N ASN A 50 -22.66 -1.51 3.54
CA ASN A 50 -23.16 -0.42 2.71
C ASN A 50 -22.92 0.93 3.38
N GLN A 51 -22.53 1.91 2.56
CA GLN A 51 -22.53 3.33 2.91
C GLN A 51 -23.97 3.78 3.23
N LEU A 52 -24.16 4.75 4.14
CA LEU A 52 -25.49 5.23 4.52
C LEU A 52 -25.91 6.50 3.74
N ASN A 53 -24.94 7.25 3.22
CA ASN A 53 -25.13 8.53 2.54
C ASN A 53 -24.19 8.64 1.32
N SER A 54 -24.36 9.65 0.46
CA SER A 54 -23.54 9.75 -0.78
C SER A 54 -22.05 10.05 -0.54
N TRP A 55 -21.66 10.43 0.68
CA TRP A 55 -20.32 10.96 0.99
C TRP A 55 -19.60 10.19 2.12
N ASP A 56 -20.13 9.04 2.54
CA ASP A 56 -19.63 8.27 3.69
C ASP A 56 -19.03 6.91 3.31
N CYS A 57 -18.79 6.66 2.01
CA CYS A 57 -18.16 5.44 1.53
C CYS A 57 -16.80 5.16 2.18
N GLY A 58 -16.04 6.22 2.49
CA GLY A 58 -14.79 6.11 3.24
C GLY A 58 -14.98 5.56 4.66
N LEU A 59 -16.05 5.96 5.37
CA LEU A 59 -16.37 5.45 6.71
C LEU A 59 -16.82 3.99 6.65
N ALA A 60 -17.64 3.64 5.65
CA ALA A 60 -18.01 2.25 5.41
C ALA A 60 -16.75 1.38 5.21
N CYS A 61 -15.80 1.82 4.39
CA CYS A 61 -14.51 1.15 4.21
C CYS A 61 -13.71 1.01 5.51
N VAL A 62 -13.59 2.07 6.31
CA VAL A 62 -12.91 1.99 7.61
C VAL A 62 -13.61 0.98 8.53
N LEU A 63 -14.95 0.99 8.59
CA LEU A 63 -15.71 0.05 9.40
C LEU A 63 -15.48 -1.41 8.96
N MET A 64 -15.44 -1.67 7.65
CA MET A 64 -15.13 -3.00 7.10
C MET A 64 -13.73 -3.47 7.56
N VAL A 65 -12.73 -2.60 7.51
CA VAL A 65 -11.36 -2.90 7.99
C VAL A 65 -11.35 -3.16 9.49
N LEU A 66 -11.96 -2.29 10.30
CA LEU A 66 -12.00 -2.46 11.76
C LEU A 66 -12.67 -3.77 12.17
N LYS A 67 -13.79 -4.13 11.52
CA LYS A 67 -14.45 -5.42 11.77
C LYS A 67 -13.58 -6.61 11.39
N SER A 68 -12.84 -6.52 10.28
CA SER A 68 -11.90 -7.57 9.85
C SER A 68 -10.75 -7.77 10.85
N LEU A 69 -10.39 -6.71 11.59
CA LEU A 69 -9.39 -6.75 12.66
C LEU A 69 -9.98 -7.12 14.03
N GLY A 70 -11.28 -7.44 14.12
CA GLY A 70 -11.96 -7.75 15.38
C GLY A 70 -12.17 -6.55 16.30
N ILE A 71 -12.06 -5.33 15.77
CA ILE A 71 -12.28 -4.09 16.53
C ILE A 71 -13.78 -3.75 16.50
N THR A 72 -14.39 -3.70 17.69
CA THR A 72 -15.80 -3.31 17.85
C THR A 72 -15.97 -1.82 17.63
N CYS A 73 -16.67 -1.46 16.56
CA CYS A 73 -17.08 -0.10 16.26
C CYS A 73 -18.41 -0.14 15.48
N ASN A 74 -19.16 0.96 15.50
CA ASN A 74 -20.38 1.14 14.69
C ASN A 74 -20.26 2.41 13.84
N PHE A 75 -21.25 2.59 12.98
CA PHE A 75 -21.21 3.67 12.00
C PHE A 75 -21.35 5.04 12.66
N GLU A 76 -22.21 5.13 13.67
CA GLU A 76 -22.51 6.36 14.42
C GLU A 76 -21.24 6.90 15.09
N VAL A 77 -20.50 6.04 15.80
CA VAL A 77 -19.23 6.41 16.44
C VAL A 77 -18.18 6.85 15.41
N LEU A 78 -18.08 6.17 14.26
CA LEU A 78 -17.13 6.58 13.20
C LEU A 78 -17.50 7.96 12.62
N SER A 79 -18.78 8.19 12.36
CA SER A 79 -19.27 9.46 11.83
C SER A 79 -19.04 10.60 12.83
N GLU A 80 -19.32 10.37 14.12
CA GLU A 80 -19.05 11.32 15.18
C GLU A 80 -17.55 11.62 15.33
N LEU A 81 -16.68 10.62 15.24
CA LEU A 81 -15.23 10.82 15.33
C LEU A 81 -14.65 11.55 14.12
N CYS A 82 -15.22 11.37 12.93
CA CYS A 82 -14.75 12.01 11.70
C CYS A 82 -15.12 13.51 11.65
N CYS A 83 -16.27 13.91 12.24
CA CYS A 83 -16.67 15.32 12.38
C CYS A 83 -16.78 16.14 11.08
N THR A 84 -16.91 15.50 9.90
CA THR A 84 -17.06 16.18 8.61
C THR A 84 -18.10 15.49 7.73
N ASN A 85 -18.75 16.28 6.86
CA ASN A 85 -19.66 15.77 5.83
C ASN A 85 -18.99 15.64 4.46
N SER A 86 -17.73 16.06 4.33
CA SER A 86 -16.90 15.91 3.14
C SER A 86 -15.69 15.11 3.56
N ILE A 87 -15.72 13.80 3.26
CA ILE A 87 -14.74 12.85 3.78
C ILE A 87 -13.64 12.66 2.75
N TRP A 88 -12.43 13.02 3.14
CA TRP A 88 -11.22 12.87 2.35
C TRP A 88 -10.35 11.76 2.92
N THR A 89 -9.40 11.27 2.12
CA THR A 89 -8.49 10.20 2.54
C THR A 89 -7.64 10.58 3.77
N VAL A 90 -7.35 11.88 3.95
CA VAL A 90 -6.68 12.39 5.15
C VAL A 90 -7.53 12.26 6.42
N ASP A 91 -8.85 12.44 6.30
CA ASP A 91 -9.78 12.27 7.43
C ASP A 91 -9.83 10.81 7.88
N LEU A 92 -9.82 9.88 6.91
CA LEU A 92 -9.78 8.45 7.19
C LEU A 92 -8.46 8.04 7.87
N ALA A 93 -7.34 8.58 7.42
CA ALA A 93 -6.04 8.36 8.07
C ALA A 93 -6.05 8.89 9.52
N TYR A 94 -6.57 10.10 9.74
CA TYR A 94 -6.71 10.66 11.08
C TYR A 94 -7.66 9.83 11.96
N LEU A 95 -8.75 9.32 11.39
CA LEU A 95 -9.70 8.44 12.08
C LEU A 95 -9.04 7.13 12.52
N LEU A 96 -8.22 6.51 11.66
CA LEU A 96 -7.49 5.29 11.99
C LEU A 96 -6.50 5.47 13.16
N LEU A 97 -5.93 6.68 13.36
CA LEU A 97 -5.10 6.98 14.53
C LEU A 97 -5.85 6.86 15.87
N ARG A 98 -7.19 6.86 15.85
CA ARG A 98 -8.02 6.73 17.06
C ARG A 98 -8.23 5.27 17.51
N PHE A 99 -7.80 4.32 16.68
CA PHE A 99 -7.94 2.88 16.94
C PHE A 99 -6.57 2.24 17.18
N PRO A 100 -6.51 1.08 17.85
CA PRO A 100 -5.26 0.34 18.06
C PRO A 100 -4.81 -0.39 16.78
N VAL A 101 -4.65 0.37 15.69
CA VAL A 101 -4.24 -0.14 14.37
C VAL A 101 -2.94 0.52 13.95
N SER A 102 -2.02 -0.28 13.41
CA SER A 102 -0.85 0.25 12.72
C SER A 102 -1.20 0.37 11.24
N PHE A 103 -1.03 1.56 10.68
CA PHE A 103 -1.27 1.81 9.26
C PHE A 103 -0.17 2.69 8.67
N SER A 104 -0.11 2.72 7.35
CA SER A 104 0.76 3.61 6.59
C SER A 104 -0.07 4.29 5.49
N PHE A 105 0.17 5.58 5.29
CA PHE A 105 -0.55 6.38 4.29
C PHE A 105 0.41 6.74 3.16
N PHE A 106 0.15 6.21 1.97
CA PHE A 106 1.03 6.33 0.80
C PHE A 106 0.40 7.20 -0.28
N THR A 107 1.25 7.79 -1.11
CA THR A 107 0.86 8.41 -2.38
C THR A 107 1.66 7.77 -3.51
N VAL A 108 1.03 7.62 -4.67
CA VAL A 108 1.69 7.13 -5.90
C VAL A 108 2.40 8.26 -6.64
N THR A 109 1.93 9.51 -6.47
CA THR A 109 2.48 10.69 -7.15
C THR A 109 3.00 11.68 -6.11
N VAL A 110 4.16 12.29 -6.37
CA VAL A 110 4.67 13.41 -5.57
C VAL A 110 3.90 14.67 -5.95
N GLY A 111 3.21 15.28 -4.98
CA GLY A 111 2.37 16.44 -5.21
C GLY A 111 1.01 16.09 -5.85
N ALA A 112 0.30 17.13 -6.30
CA ALA A 112 -0.95 16.95 -7.03
C ALA A 112 -0.67 16.37 -8.42
N ASN A 113 -1.46 15.38 -8.84
CA ASN A 113 -1.37 14.84 -10.19
C ASN A 113 -1.84 15.93 -11.19
N PRO A 114 -0.97 16.43 -12.08
CA PRO A 114 -1.27 17.58 -12.94
C PRO A 114 -2.39 17.29 -13.95
N ASN A 115 -2.68 16.02 -14.23
CA ASN A 115 -3.76 15.62 -15.14
C ASN A 115 -5.15 16.03 -14.63
N TYR A 116 -5.30 16.32 -13.34
CA TYR A 116 -6.55 16.76 -12.73
C TYR A 116 -6.64 18.28 -12.51
N SER A 117 -5.68 19.07 -12.99
CA SER A 117 -5.62 20.52 -12.76
C SER A 117 -6.83 21.32 -13.30
N GLY A 118 -7.59 20.75 -14.24
CA GLY A 118 -8.79 21.36 -14.82
C GLY A 118 -10.11 20.90 -14.19
N GLU A 119 -10.08 19.97 -13.25
CA GLU A 119 -11.30 19.41 -12.65
C GLU A 119 -11.93 20.40 -11.67
N THR A 120 -13.25 20.59 -11.78
CA THR A 120 -14.00 21.54 -10.95
C THR A 120 -14.01 21.16 -9.47
N PHE A 121 -13.77 19.89 -9.15
CA PHE A 121 -13.64 19.40 -7.78
C PHE A 121 -12.33 19.86 -7.09
N THR A 122 -11.33 20.30 -7.86
CA THR A 122 -10.02 20.73 -7.35
C THR A 122 -9.87 22.24 -7.19
N ARG A 123 -10.95 23.00 -7.43
CA ARG A 123 -10.95 24.47 -7.47
C ARG A 123 -11.54 25.10 -6.21
#